data_AF-A0A9D4HCS7-F1
#
_entry.id   AF-A0A9D4HCS7-F1
#
_cell.length_a   1.000
_cell.length_b   1.000
_cell.length_c   1.000
_cell.angle_alpha   90.00
_cell.angle_beta   90.00
_cell.angle_gamma   90.00
#
_symmetry.space_group_name_H-M   'P 1'
#
loop_
_entity.id
_entity.type
_entity.pdbx_description
1 polymer ?
#
loop_
_entity_poly.entity_id
_entity_poly.type
_entity_poly.pdbx_seq_one_letter_code
_entity_poly.pdbx_strand_id
1 'polypeptide(L)' 'MYFVPELCTLISLSEEARANITIMKDVAVHTGVAPANRESTLTGFINQINTYPQVRQEMGDKGLKFSNSLVMLNARVMPQ' A
#
# COMPACT_ATOMS: atom_id res chain seq x y z
N MET A 1 -21.74 -5.59 24.11
CA MET A 1 -21.54 -4.52 23.11
C MET A 1 -22.60 -4.71 22.04
N TYR A 2 -23.43 -3.71 21.79
CA TYR A 2 -24.53 -3.76 20.83
C TYR A 2 -24.23 -2.82 19.67
N PHE A 3 -24.49 -3.26 18.45
CA PHE A 3 -24.33 -2.47 17.23
C PHE A 3 -25.70 -2.06 16.70
N VAL A 4 -25.81 -0.79 16.30
CA VAL A 4 -26.99 -0.25 15.61
C VAL A 4 -26.74 -0.41 14.10
N PRO A 5 -27.51 -1.24 13.38
CA PRO A 5 -27.25 -1.55 11.97
C PRO A 5 -27.18 -0.31 11.07
N GLU A 6 -27.97 0.72 11.38
CA GLU A 6 -28.01 1.98 10.65
C GLU A 6 -26.71 2.79 10.75
N LEU A 7 -25.86 2.47 11.73
CA LEU A 7 -24.53 3.08 11.92
C LEU A 7 -23.39 2.20 11.41
N CYS A 8 -23.69 1.03 10.85
CA CYS A 8 -22.69 0.09 10.36
C CYS A 8 -22.62 0.12 8.83
N THR A 9 -21.42 0.30 8.29
CA THR A 9 -21.17 0.21 6.84
C THR A 9 -20.36 -1.05 6.55
N LEU A 10 -20.78 -1.80 5.51
CA LEU A 10 -20.00 -2.93 5.02
C LEU A 10 -18.71 -2.41 4.36
N ILE A 11 -17.56 -2.82 4.88
CA ILE A 11 -16.24 -2.39 4.37
C ILE A 11 -15.74 -3.25 3.20
N SER A 12 -16.28 -4.45 3.06
CA SER A 12 -15.84 -5.41 2.05
C SER A 12 -16.62 -5.28 0.76
N LEU A 13 -15.95 -5.49 -0.36
CA LEU A 13 -16.63 -5.70 -1.64
C LEU A 13 -17.38 -7.04 -1.60
N SER A 14 -18.70 -7.00 -1.84
CA SER A 14 -19.55 -8.18 -1.90
C SER A 14 -19.18 -9.07 -3.09
N GLU A 15 -19.63 -10.32 -3.08
CA GLU A 15 -19.30 -11.27 -4.15
C GLU A 15 -19.94 -10.86 -5.48
N GLU A 16 -21.16 -10.33 -5.43
CA GLU A 16 -21.88 -9.83 -6.61
C GLU A 16 -21.13 -8.67 -7.27
N ALA A 17 -20.55 -7.78 -6.44
CA ALA A 17 -19.78 -6.66 -6.93
C ALA A 17 -18.42 -7.09 -7.51
N ARG A 18 -17.79 -8.13 -6.95
CA ARG A 18 -16.57 -8.75 -7.51
C ARG A 18 -16.82 -9.44 -8.84
N ALA A 19 -17.96 -10.13 -8.98
CA ALA A 19 -18.34 -10.81 -10.21
C ALA A 19 -18.74 -9.82 -11.34
N ASN A 20 -19.07 -8.57 -11.00
CA ASN A 20 -19.45 -7.55 -11.97
C ASN A 20 -18.22 -6.88 -12.61
N ILE A 21 -18.00 -7.15 -13.89
CA ILE A 21 -16.88 -6.62 -14.66
C ILE A 21 -16.88 -5.09 -14.77
N THR A 22 -18.05 -4.44 -14.79
CA THR A 22 -18.16 -2.98 -14.88
C THR A 22 -17.67 -2.34 -13.58
N ILE A 23 -18.06 -2.90 -12.43
CA ILE A 23 -17.61 -2.45 -11.11
C ILE A 23 -16.10 -2.68 -10.96
N MET A 24 -15.60 -3.87 -11.29
CA MET A 24 -14.18 -4.19 -11.17
C MET A 24 -13.29 -3.36 -12.11
N LYS A 25 -13.79 -2.96 -13.29
CA LYS A 25 -13.08 -2.01 -14.16
C LYS A 25 -12.92 -0.64 -13.51
N ASP A 26 -13.97 -0.11 -12.90
CA ASP A 26 -13.93 1.18 -12.21
C ASP A 26 -12.98 1.13 -10.99
N VAL A 27 -13.05 0.04 -10.20
CA VAL A 27 -12.11 -0.21 -9.11
C VAL A 27 -10.66 -0.24 -9.62
N ALA A 28 -10.41 -0.89 -10.75
CA ALA A 28 -9.07 -0.96 -11.34
C ALA A 28 -8.54 0.41 -11.79
N VAL A 29 -9.40 1.33 -12.23
CA VAL A 29 -9.00 2.70 -12.58
C VAL A 29 -8.44 3.45 -11.36
N HIS A 30 -9.00 3.22 -10.18
CA HIS A 30 -8.59 3.92 -8.96
C HIS A 30 -7.52 3.18 -8.14
N THR A 31 -7.47 1.85 -8.21
CA THR A 31 -6.51 1.02 -7.46
C THR A 31 -5.30 0.59 -8.28
N GLY A 32 -5.39 0.67 -9.60
CA GLY A 32 -4.30 0.40 -10.52
C GLY A 32 -3.25 1.50 -10.45
N VAL A 33 -2.09 1.19 -9.86
CA VAL A 33 -0.97 2.13 -9.74
C VAL A 33 0.12 1.76 -10.75
N ALA A 34 0.43 2.68 -11.66
CA ALA A 34 1.53 2.53 -12.62
C ALA A 34 2.89 2.43 -11.90
N PRO A 35 3.90 1.72 -12.47
CA PRO A 35 5.18 1.50 -11.81
C PRO A 35 5.89 2.78 -11.32
N ALA A 36 5.90 3.84 -12.13
CA ALA A 36 6.52 5.13 -11.76
C ALA A 36 5.81 5.80 -10.57
N ASN A 37 4.48 5.77 -10.54
CA ASN A 37 3.71 6.33 -9.43
C ASN A 37 3.89 5.51 -8.14
N ARG A 38 4.04 4.19 -8.29
CA ARG A 38 4.31 3.30 -7.16
C ARG A 38 5.70 3.57 -6.57
N GLU A 39 6.72 3.74 -7.41
CA GLU A 39 8.07 4.12 -6.98
C GLU A 39 8.04 5.43 -6.18
N SER A 40 7.46 6.49 -6.73
CA SER A 40 7.34 7.79 -6.07
C SER A 40 6.61 7.72 -4.73
N THR A 41 5.50 6.98 -4.67
CA THR A 41 4.73 6.79 -3.43
C THR A 41 5.53 6.06 -2.36
N LEU A 42 6.25 5.01 -2.75
CA LEU A 42 7.10 4.25 -1.82
C LEU A 42 8.28 5.08 -1.32
N THR A 43 8.92 5.84 -2.20
CA THR A 43 10.03 6.74 -1.82
C THR A 43 9.53 7.84 -0.88
N GLY A 44 8.36 8.42 -1.13
CA GLY A 44 7.70 9.36 -0.21
C GLY A 44 7.40 8.75 1.15
N PHE A 45 6.88 7.53 1.19
CA PHE A 45 6.59 6.80 2.42
C PHE A 45 7.86 6.51 3.24
N ILE A 46 8.94 6.08 2.57
CA ILE A 46 10.25 5.87 3.20
C ILE A 46 10.76 7.18 3.84
N ASN A 47 10.63 8.31 3.15
CA ASN A 47 11.01 9.61 3.68
C ASN A 47 10.17 10.00 4.90
N GLN A 48 8.86 9.78 4.86
CA GLN A 48 7.99 10.05 6.00
C GLN A 48 8.41 9.24 7.22
N ILE A 49 8.53 7.91 7.08
CA ILE A 49 8.95 7.00 8.15
C ILE A 49 10.27 7.41 8.77
N ASN A 50 11.26 7.78 7.95
CA ASN A 50 12.57 8.21 8.43
C ASN A 50 12.55 9.62 9.04
N THR A 51 11.52 10.43 8.80
CA THR A 51 11.39 11.79 9.35
C THR A 51 10.67 11.78 10.70
N TYR A 52 9.75 10.85 10.94
CA TYR A 52 8.99 10.80 12.19
C TYR A 52 9.87 10.32 13.38
N PRO A 53 10.09 11.16 14.41
CA PRO A 53 11.01 10.84 15.50
C PRO A 53 10.55 9.65 16.34
N GLN A 54 9.23 9.46 16.51
CA GLN A 54 8.66 8.30 17.21
C GLN A 54 9.06 6.98 16.54
N VAL A 55 8.95 6.92 15.21
CA VAL A 55 9.30 5.72 14.43
C VAL A 55 10.79 5.42 14.52
N ARG A 56 11.63 6.47 14.46
CA ARG A 56 13.09 6.32 14.64
C ARG A 56 13.45 5.83 16.03
N GLN A 57 12.76 6.31 17.06
CA GLN A 57 12.99 5.89 18.44
C GLN A 57 12.60 4.42 18.62
N GLU A 58 11.39 4.02 18.23
CA GLU A 58 10.93 2.63 18.39
C GLU A 58 11.81 1.62 17.64
N MET A 59 12.30 1.99 16.46
CA MET A 59 13.26 1.19 15.71
C MET A 59 14.64 1.19 16.38
N GLY A 60 15.12 2.35 16.82
CA GLY A 60 16.41 2.52 17.49
C GLY A 60 16.51 1.73 18.79
N ASP A 61 15.44 1.69 19.59
CA ASP A 61 15.33 0.91 20.82
C ASP A 61 15.47 -0.60 20.59
N LYS A 62 15.23 -1.04 19.35
CA LYS A 62 15.38 -2.44 18.89
C LYS A 62 16.66 -2.67 18.09
N GLY A 63 17.54 -1.66 17.97
CA GLY A 63 18.77 -1.73 17.18
C GLY A 63 18.52 -1.75 15.66
N LEU A 64 17.34 -1.33 15.21
CA LEU A 64 16.92 -1.32 13.81
C LEU A 64 16.91 0.09 13.23
N LYS A 65 17.02 0.19 11.90
CA LYS A 65 16.83 1.43 11.15
C LYS A 65 16.21 1.13 9.79
N PHE A 66 15.40 2.05 9.28
CA PHE A 66 14.91 1.97 7.91
C PHE A 66 15.96 2.47 6.92
N SER A 67 15.95 1.91 5.71
CA SER A 67 16.74 2.42 4.58
C SER A 67 16.14 3.73 4.08
N ASN A 68 16.96 4.57 3.43
CA ASN A 68 16.51 5.80 2.78
C ASN A 68 16.21 5.62 1.28
N SER A 69 16.32 4.39 0.78
CA SER A 69 16.16 4.10 -0.64
C SER A 69 15.58 2.71 -0.87
N LEU A 70 14.95 2.54 -2.04
CA LEU A 70 14.46 1.26 -2.52
C LEU A 70 15.61 0.30 -2.79
N VAL A 71 15.34 -1.00 -2.64
CA VAL A 71 16.32 -2.05 -2.89
C VAL A 71 16.59 -2.15 -4.39
N MET A 72 17.86 -1.97 -4.77
CA MET A 72 18.31 -2.16 -6.15
C MET A 72 18.56 -3.64 -6.41
N LEU A 73 17.97 -4.17 -7.49
CA LEU A 73 18.10 -5.56 -7.89
C LEU A 73 18.68 -5.66 -9.30
N ASN A 74 19.74 -6.46 -9.46
CA ASN A 74 20.28 -6.82 -10.77
C ASN A 74 19.45 -7.98 -11.35
N ALA A 75 18.44 -7.64 -12.15
CA ALA A 75 17.58 -8.62 -12.81
C ALA A 75 18.21 -9.17 -14.11
N ARG A 76 17.72 -10.33 -14.57
CA ARG A 76 18.06 -10.91 -15.88
C ARG A 76 16.80 -10.92 -16.74
N VAL A 77 16.94 -10.60 -18.03
CA VAL A 77 15.85 -10.67 -19.02
C VAL A 77 16.01 -11.96 -19.81
N MET A 78 14.95 -12.75 -19.90
CA MET A 78 14.93 -13.97 -20.70
C MET A 78 14.87 -13.61 -22.20
N PRO A 79 15.71 -14.20 -23.06
CA PRO A 79 15.60 -14.03 -24.50
C PRO A 79 14.26 -14.60 -25.02
N GLN A 80 13.66 -13.91 -26.00
CA GLN A 80 12.37 -14.26 -26.61
C GLN A 80 12.50 -15.51 -27.51
#